data_AF-A0A7C2H7M9-F1
#
_entry.id   AF-A0A7C2H7M9-F1
#
_cell.length_a   1.000
_cell.length_b   1.000
_cell.length_c   1.000
_cell.angle_alpha   90.00
_cell.angle_beta   90.00
_cell.angle_gamma   90.00
#
_symmetry.space_group_name_H-M   'P 1'
#
loop_
_entity.id
_entity.type
_entity.pdbx_description
1 polymer ?
#
loop_
_entity_poly.entity_id
_entity_poly.type
_entity_poly.pdbx_seq_one_letter_code
_entity_poly.pdbx_strand_id
1 'polypeptide(L)'
;MAAKICDICGRRPATEQVTVIEQGKKKVLNVCDYDLQLLTQRSFSPFERMFGSIFDDFFSEPEGFDEFSSRIGYPLPRHREAVDIDQYLSEHAKELIQDSAQVALNFKRDEIDTEHLLYSISNSDVIKEIYRQFRLSAEEIKNYIENNAPKGKKEADAEKIKQLNISPRIKNVLELAFQAAQELGHSYIGPEHLLVGLIEEEDGMAGD
;
A
#
# COMPACT_ATOMS: atom_id res chain seq x y z
N MET A 1 -11.74 36.65 17.42
CA MET A 1 -11.44 36.19 16.04
C MET A 1 -12.76 35.73 15.44
N ALA A 2 -13.12 36.17 14.24
CA ALA A 2 -14.37 35.73 13.61
C ALA A 2 -14.29 34.22 13.34
N ALA A 3 -15.28 33.45 13.81
CA ALA A 3 -15.35 32.03 13.51
C ALA A 3 -15.50 31.85 12.00
N LYS A 4 -14.55 31.16 11.37
CA LYS A 4 -14.65 30.80 9.95
C LYS A 4 -15.82 29.84 9.79
N ILE A 5 -16.56 29.97 8.69
CA ILE A 5 -17.66 29.06 8.35
C ILE A 5 -17.09 27.90 7.54
N CYS A 6 -17.72 26.73 7.63
CA CYS A 6 -17.38 25.55 6.86
C CYS A 6 -17.41 25.85 5.36
N ASP A 7 -16.32 25.56 4.66
CA ASP A 7 -16.16 25.76 3.21
C ASP A 7 -17.00 24.76 2.38
N ILE A 8 -17.51 23.68 2.99
CA ILE A 8 -18.35 22.66 2.34
C ILE A 8 -19.83 23.01 2.45
N CYS A 9 -20.37 23.11 3.67
CA CYS A 9 -21.81 23.36 3.85
C CYS A 9 -22.19 24.83 3.90
N GLY A 10 -21.24 25.75 4.14
CA GLY A 10 -21.51 27.19 4.23
C GLY A 10 -22.43 27.63 5.37
N ARG A 11 -22.77 26.73 6.31
CA ARG A 11 -23.78 26.98 7.37
C ARG A 11 -23.24 26.81 8.79
N ARG A 12 -22.36 25.83 9.01
CA ARG A 12 -21.83 25.50 10.33
C ARG A 12 -20.46 26.18 10.55
N PRO A 13 -20.07 26.53 11.78
CA PRO A 13 -18.72 27.00 12.05
C PRO A 13 -17.71 25.90 11.71
N ALA A 14 -16.57 26.29 11.14
CA ALA A 14 -15.46 25.39 10.92
C ALA A 14 -14.79 25.06 12.25
N THR A 15 -14.51 23.78 12.44
CA THR A 15 -13.88 23.22 13.64
C THR A 15 -12.48 22.69 13.33
N GLU A 16 -12.27 22.20 12.11
CA GLU A 16 -11.02 21.58 11.66
C GLU A 16 -10.56 22.13 10.30
N GLN A 17 -9.27 21.98 9.99
CA GLN A 17 -8.72 22.22 8.65
C GLN A 17 -8.27 20.92 8.02
N VAL A 18 -8.71 20.69 6.78
CA VAL A 18 -8.33 19.51 5.99
C VAL A 18 -7.71 19.94 4.67
N THR A 19 -6.74 19.17 4.20
CA THR A 19 -6.19 19.33 2.85
C THR A 19 -6.86 18.31 1.95
N VAL A 20 -7.48 18.77 0.86
CA VAL A 20 -8.07 17.90 -0.15
C VAL A 20 -7.29 18.05 -1.46
N ILE A 21 -7.18 16.94 -2.20
CA ILE A 21 -6.59 16.92 -3.53
C ILE A 21 -7.75 16.99 -4.53
N GLU A 22 -7.88 18.12 -5.21
CA GLU A 22 -8.92 18.34 -6.22
C GLU A 22 -8.21 18.64 -7.54
N GLN A 23 -8.39 17.76 -8.55
CA GLN A 23 -7.73 17.88 -9.87
C GLN A 23 -6.19 17.98 -9.77
N GLY A 24 -5.58 17.19 -8.88
CA GLY A 24 -4.12 17.20 -8.67
C GLY A 24 -3.58 18.43 -7.95
N LYS A 25 -4.44 19.34 -7.45
CA LYS A 25 -4.02 20.50 -6.68
C LYS A 25 -4.45 20.37 -5.23
N LYS A 26 -3.49 20.50 -4.32
CA LYS A 26 -3.74 20.54 -2.87
C LYS A 26 -4.46 21.84 -2.52
N LYS A 27 -5.62 21.73 -1.89
CA LYS A 27 -6.43 22.86 -1.42
C LYS A 27 -6.77 22.67 0.04
N VAL A 28 -6.55 23.71 0.84
CA VAL A 28 -6.89 23.71 2.27
C VAL A 28 -8.32 24.20 2.44
N LEU A 29 -9.15 23.39 3.12
CA LEU A 29 -10.53 23.70 3.46
C LEU A 29 -10.70 23.75 4.98
N ASN A 30 -11.51 24.68 5.45
CA ASN A 30 -12.00 24.75 6.82
C ASN A 30 -13.34 24.02 6.86
N VAL A 31 -13.45 22.95 7.64
CA VAL A 31 -14.62 22.06 7.65
C VAL A 31 -15.23 21.95 9.05
N CYS A 32 -16.54 21.66 9.11
CA CYS A 32 -17.21 21.39 10.38
C CYS A 32 -17.19 19.89 10.70
N ASP A 33 -17.35 19.53 11.97
CA ASP A 33 -17.30 18.13 12.45
C ASP A 33 -18.20 17.18 11.65
N TYR A 34 -19.40 17.62 11.28
CA TYR A 34 -20.33 16.81 10.50
C TYR A 34 -19.84 16.53 9.08
N ASP A 35 -19.32 17.55 8.39
CA ASP A 35 -18.83 17.39 7.00
C ASP A 35 -17.47 16.67 7.00
N LEU A 36 -16.65 16.85 8.04
CA LEU A 36 -15.45 16.07 8.28
C LEU A 36 -15.77 14.58 8.47
N GLN A 37 -16.84 14.25 9.20
CA GLN A 37 -17.29 12.88 9.38
C GLN A 37 -17.80 12.26 8.06
N LEU A 38 -18.41 13.06 7.18
CA LEU A 38 -18.82 12.61 5.85
C LEU A 38 -17.64 12.46 4.88
N LEU A 39 -16.65 13.35 4.94
CA LEU A 39 -15.40 13.20 4.21
C LEU A 39 -14.66 11.93 4.64
N THR A 40 -14.56 11.67 5.95
CA THR A 40 -13.92 10.46 6.47
C THR A 40 -14.71 9.17 6.21
N GLN A 41 -16.00 9.26 5.90
CA GLN A 41 -16.81 8.11 5.44
C GLN A 41 -16.73 7.88 3.92
N ARG A 42 -16.43 8.91 3.13
CA ARG A 42 -16.33 8.81 1.66
C ARG A 42 -14.91 8.68 1.13
N SER A 43 -13.91 9.06 1.92
CA SER A 43 -12.50 9.21 1.49
C SER A 43 -11.57 8.22 2.18
N PHE A 44 -12.11 7.11 2.68
CA PHE A 44 -11.28 6.04 3.19
C PHE A 44 -11.80 4.72 2.63
N SER A 45 -11.16 4.24 1.57
CA SER A 45 -11.24 2.83 1.21
C SER A 45 -10.86 1.97 2.44
N PRO A 46 -11.32 0.72 2.55
CA PRO A 46 -10.87 -0.18 3.62
C PRO A 46 -9.33 -0.21 3.76
N PHE A 47 -8.61 0.00 2.64
CA PHE A 47 -7.16 0.18 2.55
C PHE A 47 -6.68 1.41 3.34
N GLU A 48 -7.21 2.60 3.08
CA GLU A 48 -6.80 3.84 3.77
C GLU A 48 -7.15 3.83 5.27
N ARG A 49 -8.10 3.00 5.72
CA ARG A 49 -8.38 2.83 7.15
C ARG A 49 -7.32 1.98 7.86
N MET A 50 -6.71 1.06 7.12
CA MET A 50 -5.66 0.16 7.61
C MET A 50 -4.28 0.78 7.50
N PHE A 51 -4.03 1.49 6.40
CA PHE A 51 -2.74 2.06 6.06
C PHE A 51 -2.67 3.57 6.24
N GLY A 52 -3.76 4.26 6.60
CA GLY A 52 -3.78 5.69 6.90
C GLY A 52 -3.13 6.58 5.83
N SER A 53 -2.89 7.84 6.20
CA SER A 53 -1.94 8.73 5.54
C SER A 53 -0.47 8.27 5.68
N ILE A 54 -0.24 7.01 6.10
CA ILE A 54 1.09 6.43 6.22
C ILE A 54 1.67 6.31 4.83
N PHE A 55 0.93 5.87 3.80
CA PHE A 55 1.42 5.85 2.41
C PHE A 55 1.87 7.24 1.92
N ASP A 56 1.14 8.30 2.26
CA ASP A 56 1.43 9.67 1.82
C ASP A 56 2.75 10.20 2.42
N ASP A 57 3.02 9.94 3.70
CA ASP A 57 4.29 10.28 4.40
C ASP A 57 5.43 9.27 4.09
N PHE A 58 5.08 8.02 3.78
CA PHE A 58 6.01 6.90 3.56
C PHE A 58 6.65 6.91 2.17
N PHE A 59 5.95 7.42 1.14
CA PHE A 59 6.50 7.65 -0.21
C PHE A 59 7.05 9.06 -0.42
N SER A 60 6.94 9.94 0.58
CA SER A 60 7.47 11.31 0.50
C SER A 60 8.81 11.53 1.21
N GLU A 61 9.37 10.52 1.88
CA GLU A 61 10.74 10.58 2.41
C GLU A 61 11.81 10.36 1.31
N PRO A 62 12.79 11.27 1.18
CA PRO A 62 13.75 11.29 0.06
C PRO A 62 14.87 10.24 0.15
N GLU A 63 15.06 9.55 1.29
CA GLU A 63 16.28 8.77 1.53
C GLU A 63 16.35 7.43 0.77
N GLY A 64 15.25 6.96 0.15
CA GLY A 64 15.24 5.77 -0.73
C GLY A 64 15.09 6.07 -2.24
N PHE A 65 14.56 7.24 -2.59
CA PHE A 65 14.11 7.55 -3.95
C PHE A 65 15.22 8.10 -4.87
N ASP A 66 16.27 8.70 -4.30
CA ASP A 66 17.36 9.27 -5.10
C ASP A 66 18.16 8.18 -5.85
N GLU A 67 18.31 6.97 -5.30
CA GLU A 67 18.98 5.84 -5.98
C GLU A 67 18.13 5.24 -7.12
N PHE A 68 16.81 5.15 -6.92
CA PHE A 68 15.83 4.71 -7.91
C PHE A 68 15.87 5.57 -9.19
N SER A 69 15.87 6.89 -9.03
CA SER A 69 15.85 7.85 -10.16
C SER A 69 17.06 7.73 -11.08
N SER A 70 18.22 7.33 -10.55
CA SER A 70 19.45 7.12 -11.31
C SER A 70 19.46 5.82 -12.13
N ARG A 71 18.67 4.80 -11.77
CA ARG A 71 18.66 3.49 -12.45
C ARG A 71 17.72 3.44 -13.66
N ILE A 72 16.70 4.31 -13.72
CA ILE A 72 15.58 4.21 -14.67
C ILE A 72 15.72 5.02 -15.97
N GLY A 73 16.82 5.75 -16.20
CA GLY A 73 17.14 6.35 -17.52
C GLY A 73 16.16 7.40 -18.10
N TYR A 74 15.05 7.72 -17.43
CA TYR A 74 14.08 8.73 -17.85
C TYR A 74 14.18 10.00 -16.98
N PRO A 75 14.13 11.20 -17.57
CA PRO A 75 14.06 12.44 -16.80
C PRO A 75 12.65 12.56 -16.19
N LEU A 76 12.51 12.19 -14.91
CA LEU A 76 11.31 12.53 -14.13
C LEU A 76 11.22 14.07 -13.98
N PRO A 77 10.04 14.68 -14.17
CA PRO A 77 9.83 16.11 -13.94
C PRO A 77 10.29 16.50 -12.53
N ARG A 78 11.06 17.58 -12.40
CA ARG A 78 11.64 18.11 -11.14
C ARG A 78 10.61 18.67 -10.14
N HIS A 79 9.37 18.22 -10.17
CA HIS A 79 8.40 18.51 -9.12
C HIS A 79 8.14 17.21 -8.36
N ARG A 80 8.73 17.12 -7.15
CA ARG A 80 8.57 16.01 -6.21
C ARG A 80 7.09 15.92 -5.77
N GLU A 81 6.29 15.26 -6.57
CA GLU A 81 5.06 14.62 -6.12
C GLU A 81 5.42 13.14 -5.99
N ALA A 82 5.39 12.61 -4.77
CA ALA A 82 5.44 11.16 -4.58
C ALA A 82 4.43 10.55 -5.55
N VAL A 83 4.85 9.57 -6.37
CA VAL A 83 3.90 8.88 -7.23
C VAL A 83 2.94 8.18 -6.29
N ASP A 84 1.70 8.64 -6.25
CA ASP A 84 0.65 7.98 -5.49
C ASP A 84 0.35 6.65 -6.19
N ILE A 85 1.02 5.58 -5.75
CA ILE A 85 0.89 4.23 -6.32
C ILE A 85 -0.52 3.70 -6.10
N ASP A 86 -1.25 4.17 -5.07
CA ASP A 86 -2.59 3.68 -4.74
C ASP A 86 -3.58 3.88 -5.89
N GLN A 87 -3.46 4.98 -6.64
CA GLN A 87 -4.34 5.24 -7.78
C GLN A 87 -4.13 4.25 -8.95
N TYR A 88 -2.97 3.57 -8.98
CA TYR A 88 -2.64 2.59 -10.01
C TYR A 88 -2.91 1.15 -9.56
N LEU A 89 -3.11 0.89 -8.27
CA LEU A 89 -3.46 -0.45 -7.79
C LEU A 89 -4.88 -0.84 -8.22
N SER A 90 -5.02 -2.02 -8.82
CA SER A 90 -6.34 -2.63 -9.04
C SER A 90 -7.03 -2.94 -7.71
N GLU A 91 -8.36 -2.96 -7.68
CA GLU A 91 -9.13 -3.31 -6.48
C GLU A 91 -8.69 -4.65 -5.88
N HIS A 92 -8.47 -5.66 -6.74
CA HIS A 92 -8.02 -6.97 -6.28
C HIS A 92 -6.60 -6.94 -5.69
N ALA A 93 -5.69 -6.13 -6.24
CA ALA A 93 -4.38 -5.92 -5.63
C ALA A 93 -4.48 -5.26 -4.25
N LYS A 94 -5.36 -4.25 -4.10
CA LYS A 94 -5.62 -3.60 -2.80
C LYS A 94 -6.17 -4.57 -1.76
N GLU A 95 -7.11 -5.43 -2.15
CA GLU A 95 -7.66 -6.49 -1.29
C GLU A 95 -6.55 -7.43 -0.80
N LEU A 96 -5.69 -7.91 -1.69
CA LEU A 96 -4.62 -8.85 -1.32
C LEU A 96 -3.56 -8.21 -0.40
N ILE A 97 -3.27 -6.92 -0.58
CA ILE A 97 -2.38 -6.18 0.32
C ILE A 97 -3.06 -6.01 1.70
N GLN A 98 -4.37 -5.76 1.78
CA GLN A 98 -5.09 -5.73 3.06
C GLN A 98 -5.07 -7.10 3.74
N ASP A 99 -5.27 -8.18 2.99
CA ASP A 99 -5.22 -9.54 3.51
C ASP A 99 -3.85 -9.87 4.11
N SER A 100 -2.77 -9.33 3.53
CA SER A 100 -1.40 -9.53 4.04
C SER A 100 -1.20 -9.02 5.45
N ALA A 101 -1.98 -8.03 5.86
CA ALA A 101 -1.97 -7.53 7.22
C ALA A 101 -2.53 -8.56 8.22
N GLN A 102 -3.62 -9.23 7.85
CA GLN A 102 -4.17 -10.33 8.66
C GLN A 102 -3.20 -11.52 8.70
N VAL A 103 -2.50 -11.80 7.59
CA VAL A 103 -1.46 -12.84 7.56
C VAL A 103 -0.32 -12.48 8.52
N ALA A 104 0.17 -11.22 8.52
CA ALA A 104 1.19 -10.78 9.45
C ALA A 104 0.80 -11.00 10.92
N LEU A 105 -0.46 -10.70 11.27
CA LEU A 105 -0.99 -10.98 12.60
C LEU A 105 -1.02 -12.47 12.94
N ASN A 106 -1.37 -13.33 11.97
CA ASN A 106 -1.34 -14.78 12.16
C ASN A 106 0.10 -15.30 12.41
N PHE A 107 1.10 -14.64 11.81
CA PHE A 107 2.53 -14.88 12.03
C PHE A 107 3.05 -14.21 13.31
N LYS A 108 2.16 -13.52 14.06
CA LYS A 108 2.45 -12.76 15.28
C LYS A 108 3.44 -11.60 15.05
N ARG A 109 3.41 -11.01 13.85
CA ARG A 109 4.22 -9.87 13.45
C ARG A 109 3.38 -8.59 13.54
N ASP A 110 4.03 -7.48 13.89
CA ASP A 110 3.45 -6.12 13.93
C ASP A 110 3.83 -5.29 12.68
N GLU A 111 4.39 -5.95 11.67
CA GLU A 111 4.83 -5.39 10.41
C GLU A 111 4.47 -6.33 9.25
N ILE A 112 3.94 -5.77 8.18
CA ILE A 112 3.71 -6.45 6.90
C ILE A 112 5.00 -6.48 6.12
N ASP A 113 5.31 -7.64 5.58
CA ASP A 113 6.59 -7.94 4.95
C ASP A 113 6.37 -8.91 3.79
N THR A 114 7.40 -9.14 2.99
CA THR A 114 7.31 -9.86 1.69
C THR A 114 6.63 -11.23 1.80
N GLU A 115 6.89 -11.98 2.87
CA GLU A 115 6.30 -13.29 3.11
C GLU A 115 4.76 -13.24 3.25
N HIS A 116 4.25 -12.20 3.90
CA HIS A 116 2.82 -12.02 4.17
C HIS A 116 2.08 -11.61 2.90
N LEU A 117 2.71 -10.76 2.08
CA LEU A 117 2.19 -10.39 0.78
C LEU A 117 2.18 -11.58 -0.18
N LEU A 118 3.29 -12.32 -0.29
CA LEU A 118 3.39 -13.52 -1.12
C LEU A 118 2.32 -14.56 -0.73
N TYR A 119 2.13 -14.78 0.57
CA TYR A 119 1.09 -15.68 1.08
C TYR A 119 -0.31 -15.24 0.63
N SER A 120 -0.59 -13.93 0.67
CA SER A 120 -1.89 -13.36 0.34
C SER A 120 -2.16 -13.40 -1.16
N ILE A 121 -1.21 -12.94 -1.99
CA ILE A 121 -1.38 -12.96 -3.46
C ILE A 121 -1.53 -14.38 -4.02
N SER A 122 -1.02 -15.39 -3.31
CA SER A 122 -1.20 -16.80 -3.65
C SER A 122 -2.67 -17.26 -3.58
N ASN A 123 -3.59 -16.44 -3.02
CA ASN A 123 -5.04 -16.66 -3.13
C ASN A 123 -5.64 -16.27 -4.48
N SER A 124 -4.97 -15.42 -5.26
CA SER A 124 -5.48 -14.93 -6.53
C SER A 124 -5.48 -16.04 -7.59
N ASP A 125 -6.56 -16.14 -8.37
CA ASP A 125 -6.67 -17.14 -9.44
C ASP A 125 -5.69 -16.88 -10.57
N VAL A 126 -5.35 -15.61 -10.84
CA VAL A 126 -4.30 -15.24 -11.80
C VAL A 126 -2.95 -15.82 -11.37
N ILE A 127 -2.62 -15.66 -10.08
CA ILE A 127 -1.36 -16.16 -9.52
C ILE A 127 -1.32 -17.69 -9.48
N LYS A 128 -2.42 -18.37 -9.12
CA LYS A 128 -2.51 -19.84 -9.18
C LYS A 128 -2.25 -20.36 -10.59
N GLU A 129 -2.78 -19.68 -11.61
CA GLU A 129 -2.54 -20.06 -13.00
C GLU A 129 -1.08 -19.85 -13.40
N ILE A 130 -0.42 -18.78 -12.94
CA ILE A 130 1.02 -18.58 -13.14
C ILE A 130 1.81 -19.72 -12.48
N TYR A 131 1.56 -20.02 -11.20
CA TYR A 131 2.25 -21.12 -10.50
C TYR A 131 2.12 -22.46 -11.23
N ARG A 132 0.92 -22.75 -11.77
CA ARG A 132 0.66 -23.97 -12.53
C ARG A 132 1.56 -24.11 -13.76
N GLN A 133 1.89 -23.00 -14.44
CA GLN A 133 2.81 -23.01 -15.59
C GLN A 133 4.23 -23.43 -15.18
N PHE A 134 4.63 -23.11 -13.96
CA PHE A 134 5.92 -23.51 -13.37
C PHE A 134 5.85 -24.82 -12.57
N ARG A 135 4.72 -25.54 -12.62
CA ARG A 135 4.47 -26.79 -11.88
C ARG A 135 4.53 -26.62 -10.35
N LEU A 136 4.15 -25.44 -9.88
CA LEU A 136 3.97 -25.12 -8.47
C LEU A 136 2.47 -25.00 -8.16
N SER A 137 2.10 -25.30 -6.92
CA SER A 137 0.78 -25.00 -6.37
C SER A 137 0.84 -23.90 -5.32
N ALA A 138 -0.26 -23.17 -5.17
CA ALA A 138 -0.38 -22.14 -4.14
C ALA A 138 -0.24 -22.74 -2.72
N GLU A 139 -0.73 -23.97 -2.53
CA GLU A 139 -0.62 -24.71 -1.28
C GLU A 139 0.83 -25.03 -0.94
N GLU A 140 1.64 -25.46 -1.90
CA GLU A 140 3.08 -25.71 -1.68
C GLU A 140 3.81 -24.45 -1.23
N ILE A 141 3.57 -23.32 -1.90
CA ILE A 141 4.19 -22.03 -1.56
C ILE A 141 3.75 -21.57 -0.17
N LYS A 142 2.47 -21.63 0.14
CA LYS A 142 1.96 -21.26 1.47
C LYS A 142 2.52 -22.15 2.58
N ASN A 143 2.55 -23.46 2.36
CA ASN A 143 3.13 -24.40 3.31
C ASN A 143 4.62 -24.11 3.52
N TYR A 144 5.35 -23.75 2.46
CA TYR A 144 6.75 -23.35 2.58
C TYR A 144 6.89 -22.10 3.45
N ILE A 145 6.10 -21.05 3.19
CA ILE A 145 6.10 -19.81 3.97
C ILE A 145 5.76 -20.09 5.45
N GLU A 146 4.70 -20.85 5.73
CA GLU A 146 4.28 -21.16 7.10
C GLU A 146 5.35 -21.90 7.92
N ASN A 147 6.19 -22.69 7.27
CA ASN A 147 7.24 -23.47 7.92
C ASN A 147 8.56 -22.72 8.04
N ASN A 148 8.85 -21.78 7.13
CA ASN A 148 10.18 -21.14 7.07
C ASN A 148 10.17 -19.66 7.46
N ALA A 149 9.04 -18.96 7.37
CA ALA A 149 9.06 -17.52 7.60
C ALA A 149 9.20 -17.13 9.07
N PRO A 150 9.80 -15.96 9.37
CA PRO A 150 10.01 -15.51 10.74
C PRO A 150 8.69 -15.33 11.50
N LYS A 151 8.59 -15.98 12.66
CA LYS A 151 7.44 -15.86 13.57
C LYS A 151 7.77 -14.93 14.74
N GLY A 152 6.81 -14.10 15.13
CA GLY A 152 6.96 -13.21 16.28
C GLY A 152 7.00 -13.95 17.62
N LYS A 153 7.67 -13.34 18.62
CA LYS A 153 7.90 -13.93 19.95
C LYS A 153 6.80 -13.64 20.97
N LYS A 154 5.85 -12.73 20.67
CA LYS A 154 4.75 -12.34 21.56
C LYS A 154 3.45 -12.29 20.77
N GLU A 155 2.34 -12.62 21.41
CA GLU A 155 1.02 -12.19 20.94
C GLU A 155 1.07 -10.66 20.89
N ALA A 156 0.90 -10.09 19.69
CA ALA A 156 0.90 -8.64 19.54
C ALA A 156 -0.16 -8.06 20.49
N ASP A 157 0.21 -7.08 21.31
CA ASP A 157 -0.75 -6.36 22.15
C ASP A 157 -1.90 -5.89 21.26
N ALA A 158 -3.14 -6.28 21.56
CA ALA A 158 -4.30 -6.02 20.72
C ALA A 158 -4.52 -4.51 20.42
N GLU A 159 -3.93 -3.64 21.24
CA GLU A 159 -3.93 -2.19 21.06
C GLU A 159 -2.87 -1.70 20.05
N LYS A 160 -1.74 -2.39 19.90
CA LYS A 160 -0.70 -2.15 18.87
C LYS A 160 -1.13 -2.61 17.47
N ILE A 161 -2.11 -3.51 17.38
CA ILE A 161 -2.64 -4.03 16.10
C ILE A 161 -3.38 -2.95 15.28
N LYS A 162 -3.75 -1.82 15.89
CA LYS A 162 -4.49 -0.76 15.20
C LYS A 162 -3.73 -0.04 14.09
N GLN A 163 -2.40 -0.16 14.04
CA GLN A 163 -1.56 0.42 12.98
C GLN A 163 -0.43 -0.57 12.70
N LEU A 164 -0.64 -1.44 11.70
CA LEU A 164 0.41 -2.32 11.22
C LEU A 164 1.38 -1.51 10.34
N ASN A 165 2.67 -1.66 10.59
CA ASN A 165 3.69 -1.04 9.77
C ASN A 165 3.89 -1.83 8.48
N ILE A 166 4.41 -1.18 7.44
CA ILE A 166 4.84 -1.83 6.20
C ILE A 166 6.37 -1.81 6.15
N SER A 167 6.98 -2.94 5.85
CA SER A 167 8.44 -3.04 5.74
C SER A 167 8.95 -2.23 4.54
N PRO A 168 10.21 -1.73 4.57
CA PRO A 168 10.82 -1.08 3.42
C PRO A 168 10.84 -1.95 2.16
N ARG A 169 10.93 -3.28 2.31
CA ARG A 169 10.91 -4.23 1.19
C ARG A 169 9.61 -4.20 0.43
N ILE A 170 8.48 -4.08 1.13
CA ILE A 170 7.17 -3.97 0.47
C ILE A 170 7.07 -2.68 -0.35
N LYS A 171 7.75 -1.59 0.04
CA LYS A 171 7.85 -0.38 -0.81
C LYS A 171 8.51 -0.70 -2.13
N ASN A 172 9.67 -1.35 -2.05
CA ASN A 172 10.42 -1.70 -3.24
C ASN A 172 9.63 -2.66 -4.13
N VAL A 173 8.95 -3.65 -3.55
CA VAL A 173 8.02 -4.53 -4.28
C VAL A 173 6.95 -3.75 -5.04
N LEU A 174 6.34 -2.73 -4.44
CA LEU A 174 5.30 -1.91 -5.08
C LEU A 174 5.88 -1.03 -6.21
N GLU A 175 7.09 -0.50 -6.01
CA GLU A 175 7.80 0.26 -7.04
C GLU A 175 8.19 -0.63 -8.23
N LEU A 176 8.73 -1.82 -7.97
CA LEU A 176 9.05 -2.83 -8.98
C LEU A 176 7.79 -3.32 -9.71
N ALA A 177 6.69 -3.52 -8.98
CA ALA A 177 5.40 -3.87 -9.58
C ALA A 177 4.87 -2.76 -10.50
N PHE A 178 5.03 -1.49 -10.12
CA PHE A 178 4.66 -0.36 -10.96
C PHE A 178 5.53 -0.27 -12.22
N GLN A 179 6.84 -0.51 -12.10
CA GLN A 179 7.74 -0.60 -13.26
C GLN A 179 7.33 -1.73 -14.20
N ALA A 180 7.10 -2.93 -13.67
CA ALA A 180 6.65 -4.10 -14.44
C ALA A 180 5.33 -3.81 -15.18
N ALA A 181 4.37 -3.16 -14.53
CA ALA A 181 3.11 -2.75 -15.17
C ALA A 181 3.36 -1.80 -16.36
N GLN A 182 4.23 -0.80 -16.20
CA GLN A 182 4.58 0.13 -17.28
C GLN A 182 5.31 -0.54 -18.44
N GLU A 183 6.27 -1.42 -18.15
CA GLU A 183 7.03 -2.15 -19.18
C GLU A 183 6.13 -3.07 -20.02
N LEU A 184 5.12 -3.66 -19.38
CA LEU A 184 4.10 -4.48 -20.05
C LEU A 184 2.99 -3.65 -20.71
N GLY A 185 3.01 -2.32 -20.56
CA GLY A 185 2.01 -1.41 -21.14
C GLY A 185 0.64 -1.45 -20.46
N HIS A 186 0.59 -1.89 -19.20
CA HIS A 186 -0.62 -1.96 -18.40
C HIS A 186 -0.85 -0.64 -17.63
N SER A 187 -2.10 -0.19 -17.59
CA SER A 187 -2.48 1.07 -16.93
C SER A 187 -2.73 0.92 -15.42
N TYR A 188 -2.63 -0.30 -14.88
CA TYR A 188 -2.87 -0.61 -13.48
C TYR A 188 -1.94 -1.74 -13.00
N ILE A 189 -1.73 -1.79 -11.69
CA ILE A 189 -0.97 -2.82 -10.98
C ILE A 189 -1.95 -3.93 -10.55
N GLY A 190 -1.84 -5.10 -11.17
CA GLY A 190 -2.55 -6.33 -10.81
C GLY A 190 -1.73 -7.24 -9.90
N PRO A 191 -2.31 -8.35 -9.41
CA PRO A 191 -1.58 -9.35 -8.62
C PRO A 191 -0.33 -9.88 -9.32
N GLU A 192 -0.37 -10.07 -10.64
CA GLU A 192 0.75 -10.53 -11.44
C GLU A 192 1.95 -9.58 -11.38
N HIS A 193 1.70 -8.27 -11.34
CA HIS A 193 2.77 -7.29 -11.18
C HIS A 193 3.33 -7.29 -9.76
N LEU A 194 2.48 -7.51 -8.75
CA LEU A 194 2.95 -7.70 -7.37
C LEU A 194 3.83 -8.95 -7.25
N LEU A 195 3.48 -10.04 -7.96
CA LEU A 195 4.32 -11.25 -8.00
C LEU A 195 5.68 -10.96 -8.66
N VAL A 196 5.71 -10.21 -9.76
CA VAL A 196 6.98 -9.78 -10.38
C VAL A 196 7.79 -8.94 -9.39
N GLY A 197 7.19 -7.93 -8.77
CA GLY A 197 7.88 -7.10 -7.79
C GLY A 197 8.42 -7.89 -6.59
N LEU A 198 7.71 -8.94 -6.15
CA LEU A 198 8.19 -9.85 -5.11
C LEU A 198 9.38 -10.69 -5.56
N ILE A 199 9.39 -11.17 -6.81
CA ILE A 199 10.51 -11.97 -7.35
C ILE A 199 11.76 -11.11 -7.53
N GLU A 200 11.59 -9.86 -7.97
CA GLU A 200 12.69 -8.91 -8.17
C GLU A 200 13.24 -8.34 -6.84
N GLU A 201 12.52 -8.50 -5.74
CA GLU A 201 12.98 -8.11 -4.40
C GLU A 201 13.96 -9.15 -3.83
N GLU A 202 15.26 -8.95 -4.08
CA GLU A 202 16.34 -9.89 -3.74
C GLU A 202 16.50 -10.15 -2.23
N ASP A 203 16.12 -9.20 -1.37
CA ASP A 203 16.26 -9.31 0.10
C ASP A 203 14.99 -9.89 0.79
N GLY A 204 14.02 -10.36 0.01
CA GLY A 204 12.75 -10.91 0.47
C GLY A 204 12.65 -12.44 0.30
N MET A 205 11.71 -13.06 1.03
CA MET A 205 11.48 -14.52 0.96
C MET A 205 11.06 -15.02 -0.43
N ALA A 206 10.56 -14.12 -1.27
CA ALA A 206 10.17 -14.45 -2.65
C ALA A 206 11.36 -14.46 -3.63
N GLY A 207 12.45 -13.75 -3.32
CA GLY A 207 13.69 -13.73 -4.10
C GLY A 207 14.69 -14.86 -3.71
N ASP A 208 14.57 -15.40 -2.49
CA ASP A 208 15.32 -16.57 -1.99
C ASP A 208 14.92 -17.91 -2.66
#